data_AF-A0A914DT52-F1
#
_entry.id   AF-A0A914DT52-F1
#
_cell.length_a   1.000
_cell.length_b   1.000
_cell.length_c   1.000
_cell.angle_alpha   90.00
_cell.angle_beta   90.00
_cell.angle_gamma   90.00
#
_symmetry.space_group_name_H-M   'P 1'
#
loop_
_entity.id
_entity.type
_entity.pdbx_description
1 polymer ?
#
loop_
_entity_poly.entity_id
_entity_poly.type
_entity_poly.pdbx_seq_one_letter_code
_entity_poly.pdbx_strand_id
1 'polypeptide(L)'
;MVRMFYNGKLHNLQYIDLSFNYLTSVPYNLPCPFPALTKIDFRQNLLQSLAMNTSCLQGIESIDLSRNHFNDLDKNFRDNFANSVPANSLLMRNSFHCDCNSADYIQWIRSTNAIREKNILTCSRASPINFVGSRLVEVPLHKLDCKTSLTSSSTGLDSGANLFYLLVLFVTSSLI
;
A
#
# COMPACT_ATOMS: atom_id res chain seq x y z
N MET A 1 17.84 -12.31 -2.87
CA MET A 1 17.15 -11.98 -4.14
C MET A 1 17.70 -10.73 -4.83
N VAL A 2 18.19 -9.69 -4.13
CA VAL A 2 18.59 -8.40 -4.76
C VAL A 2 20.06 -8.34 -5.25
N ARG A 3 20.93 -9.26 -4.82
CA ARG A 3 22.37 -9.20 -5.15
C ARG A 3 22.66 -9.27 -6.65
N MET A 4 21.78 -9.86 -7.45
CA MET A 4 21.97 -9.97 -8.91
C MET A 4 21.91 -8.60 -9.62
N PHE A 5 21.09 -7.67 -9.12
CA PHE A 5 20.89 -6.37 -9.75
C PHE A 5 22.13 -5.47 -9.70
N TYR A 6 22.89 -5.53 -8.61
CA TYR A 6 24.10 -4.73 -8.43
C TYR A 6 25.26 -5.16 -9.33
N ASN A 7 25.28 -6.43 -9.75
CA ASN A 7 26.40 -7.00 -10.51
C ASN A 7 26.15 -7.02 -12.03
N GLY A 8 24.90 -6.91 -12.47
CA GLY A 8 24.52 -7.06 -13.87
C GLY A 8 24.83 -5.87 -14.80
N LYS A 9 25.34 -4.74 -14.27
CA LYS A 9 25.63 -3.50 -15.04
C LYS A 9 24.52 -3.12 -16.03
N LEU A 10 23.27 -3.11 -15.57
CA LEU A 10 22.09 -2.86 -16.40
C LEU A 10 21.85 -1.35 -16.60
N HIS A 11 22.82 -0.64 -17.20
CA HIS A 11 22.81 0.82 -17.33
C HIS A 11 21.62 1.36 -18.16
N ASN A 12 21.09 0.55 -19.07
CA ASN A 12 19.98 0.90 -19.94
C ASN A 12 18.62 0.39 -19.43
N LEU A 13 18.55 -0.17 -18.21
CA LEU A 13 17.29 -0.65 -17.66
C LEU A 13 16.36 0.54 -17.37
N GLN A 14 15.24 0.59 -18.08
CA GLN A 14 14.24 1.66 -17.95
C GLN A 14 13.04 1.26 -17.09
N TYR A 15 12.77 -0.04 -16.97
CA TYR A 15 11.60 -0.56 -16.28
C TYR A 15 11.98 -1.70 -15.35
N ILE A 16 11.54 -1.59 -14.08
CA ILE A 16 11.59 -2.67 -13.11
C ILE A 16 10.17 -3.12 -12.83
N ASP A 17 9.88 -4.38 -13.15
CA ASP A 17 8.65 -5.04 -12.77
C ASP A 17 8.91 -5.96 -11.57
N LEU A 18 8.31 -5.62 -10.44
CA LEU A 18 8.29 -6.44 -9.22
C LEU A 18 6.85 -6.72 -8.78
N SER A 19 5.90 -6.58 -9.69
CA SER A 19 4.49 -6.79 -9.41
C SER A 19 4.15 -8.27 -9.15
N PHE A 20 3.00 -8.54 -8.52
CA PHE A 20 2.52 -9.90 -8.21
C PHE A 20 3.51 -10.74 -7.39
N ASN A 21 4.07 -10.13 -6.36
CA ASN A 21 4.98 -10.78 -5.42
C ASN A 21 4.45 -10.67 -3.98
N TYR A 22 5.22 -11.14 -3.02
CA TYR A 22 4.90 -11.05 -1.59
C TYR A 22 5.81 -10.06 -0.86
N LEU A 23 6.23 -8.98 -1.54
CA LEU A 23 7.15 -8.01 -0.96
C LEU A 23 6.47 -7.25 0.18
N THR A 24 7.01 -7.37 1.38
CA THR A 24 6.63 -6.56 2.55
C THR A 24 7.52 -5.32 2.70
N SER A 25 8.65 -5.30 2.01
CA SER A 25 9.59 -4.19 1.95
C SER A 25 10.40 -4.24 0.65
N VAL A 26 11.03 -3.13 0.29
CA VAL A 26 11.98 -3.05 -0.82
C VAL A 26 13.30 -2.45 -0.33
N PRO A 27 14.44 -2.81 -0.94
CA PRO A 27 15.73 -2.23 -0.58
C PRO A 27 15.75 -0.71 -0.81
N TYR A 28 16.26 0.04 0.18
CA TYR A 28 16.35 1.50 0.12
C TYR A 28 17.08 2.01 -1.13
N ASN A 29 18.14 1.32 -1.56
CA ASN A 29 18.95 1.65 -2.73
C ASN A 29 18.57 0.86 -3.99
N LEU A 30 17.34 0.35 -4.11
CA LEU A 30 16.90 -0.41 -5.29
C LEU A 30 17.09 0.37 -6.61
N PRO A 31 16.77 1.68 -6.72
CA PRO A 31 16.87 2.40 -8.00
C PRO A 31 18.31 2.75 -8.40
N CYS A 32 19.22 2.86 -7.42
CA CYS A 32 20.55 3.46 -7.62
C CYS A 32 21.44 2.77 -8.68
N PRO A 33 21.41 1.44 -8.87
CA PRO A 33 22.20 0.79 -9.92
C PRO A 33 21.73 1.10 -11.35
N PHE A 34 20.57 1.75 -11.52
CA PHE A 34 19.86 1.88 -12.79
C PHE A 34 19.69 3.36 -13.18
N PRO A 35 20.73 4.00 -13.75
CA PRO A 35 20.68 5.43 -14.05
C PRO A 35 19.65 5.82 -15.12
N ALA A 36 19.23 4.88 -15.97
CA ALA A 36 18.20 5.09 -17.00
C ALA A 36 16.78 4.70 -16.55
N LEU A 37 16.58 4.37 -15.28
CA LEU A 37 15.29 3.87 -14.78
C LEU A 37 14.24 4.98 -14.80
N THR A 38 13.13 4.71 -15.47
CA THR A 38 11.99 5.63 -15.57
C THR A 38 10.73 5.09 -14.90
N LYS A 39 10.59 3.77 -14.78
CA LYS A 39 9.34 3.14 -14.30
C LYS A 39 9.61 2.02 -13.31
N ILE A 40 8.84 2.01 -12.23
CA ILE A 40 8.87 0.93 -11.23
C ILE A 40 7.45 0.44 -10.95
N ASP A 41 7.23 -0.85 -11.10
CA ASP A 41 5.96 -1.49 -10.79
C ASP A 41 6.07 -2.36 -9.53
N PHE A 42 5.36 -1.95 -8.47
CA PHE A 42 5.23 -2.69 -7.21
C PHE A 42 3.81 -3.21 -6.99
N ARG A 43 2.96 -3.24 -8.02
CA ARG A 43 1.57 -3.64 -7.87
C ARG A 43 1.43 -5.02 -7.27
N GLN A 44 0.34 -5.25 -6.53
CA GLN A 44 0.03 -6.59 -5.99
C GLN A 44 1.19 -7.16 -5.18
N ASN A 45 1.56 -6.44 -4.14
CA ASN A 45 2.52 -6.84 -3.12
C ASN A 45 1.90 -6.61 -1.73
N LEU A 46 2.71 -6.73 -0.68
CA LEU A 46 2.27 -6.60 0.70
C LEU A 46 2.83 -5.35 1.40
N LEU A 47 3.22 -4.32 0.63
CA LEU A 47 3.85 -3.12 1.16
C LEU A 47 2.86 -2.32 2.02
N GLN A 48 3.29 -1.92 3.21
CA GLN A 48 2.52 -1.03 4.09
C GLN A 48 3.12 0.38 4.17
N SER A 49 4.41 0.49 3.84
CA SER A 49 5.15 1.73 3.76
C SER A 49 6.17 1.63 2.62
N LEU A 50 6.73 2.78 2.22
CA LEU A 50 7.82 2.81 1.26
C LEU A 50 8.80 3.92 1.62
N ALA A 51 10.09 3.56 1.67
CA ALA A 51 11.20 4.48 1.76
C ALA A 51 12.24 4.10 0.70
N MET A 52 12.73 5.09 -0.03
CA MET A 52 13.75 4.91 -1.06
C MET A 52 14.77 6.02 -1.00
N ASN A 53 15.97 5.74 -1.50
CA ASN A 53 16.98 6.73 -1.69
C ASN A 53 16.56 7.73 -2.77
N THR A 54 16.09 8.89 -2.33
CA THR A 54 15.53 9.94 -3.20
C THR A 54 16.57 10.53 -4.15
N SER A 55 17.86 10.48 -3.81
CA SER A 55 18.95 10.88 -4.73
C SER A 55 19.02 10.03 -6.00
N CYS A 56 18.42 8.84 -5.99
CA CYS A 56 18.41 7.89 -7.11
C CYS A 56 17.08 7.92 -7.91
N LEU A 57 16.16 8.85 -7.63
CA LEU A 57 14.84 8.91 -8.28
C LEU A 57 14.74 9.97 -9.41
N GLN A 58 15.83 10.66 -9.74
CA GLN A 58 15.84 11.81 -10.66
C GLN A 58 15.24 11.53 -12.04
N GLY A 59 15.37 10.29 -12.55
CA GLY A 59 14.85 9.87 -13.86
C GLY A 59 13.46 9.24 -13.83
N ILE A 60 12.86 9.04 -12.65
CA ILE A 60 11.60 8.30 -12.51
C ILE A 60 10.42 9.12 -13.01
N GLU A 61 9.63 8.53 -13.90
CA GLU A 61 8.39 9.08 -14.44
C GLU A 61 7.15 8.52 -13.74
N SER A 62 7.19 7.24 -13.33
CA SER A 62 6.05 6.62 -12.65
C SER A 62 6.44 5.48 -11.71
N ILE A 63 5.75 5.43 -10.57
CA ILE A 63 5.82 4.33 -9.61
C ILE A 63 4.40 3.85 -9.32
N ASP A 64 4.14 2.56 -9.54
CA ASP A 64 2.84 1.96 -9.25
C ASP A 64 2.88 1.18 -7.94
N LEU A 65 2.16 1.67 -6.93
CA LEU A 65 2.01 1.09 -5.59
C LEU A 65 0.61 0.52 -5.37
N SER A 66 -0.19 0.39 -6.43
CA SER A 66 -1.57 -0.09 -6.33
C SER A 66 -1.64 -1.52 -5.82
N ARG A 67 -2.73 -1.87 -5.13
CA ARG A 67 -2.98 -3.22 -4.60
C ARG A 67 -1.86 -3.68 -3.65
N ASN A 68 -1.45 -2.80 -2.75
CA ASN A 68 -0.63 -3.09 -1.58
C ASN A 68 -1.48 -2.93 -0.30
N HIS A 69 -0.85 -2.83 0.86
CA HIS A 69 -1.48 -2.70 2.17
C HIS A 69 -1.25 -1.33 2.83
N PHE A 70 -1.05 -0.27 2.05
CA PHE A 70 -1.02 1.09 2.59
C PHE A 70 -2.40 1.45 3.16
N ASN A 71 -2.46 1.56 4.48
CA ASN A 71 -3.65 2.01 5.20
C ASN A 71 -3.51 3.46 5.70
N ASP A 72 -2.29 3.99 5.75
CA ASP A 72 -1.88 5.36 6.03
C ASP A 72 -0.68 5.69 5.12
N LEU A 73 -0.28 6.96 5.06
CA LEU A 73 0.96 7.45 4.47
C LEU A 73 1.72 8.23 5.52
N ASP A 74 2.74 7.63 6.12
CA ASP A 74 3.52 8.26 7.19
C ASP A 74 4.23 9.56 6.75
N LYS A 75 4.76 10.29 7.74
CA LYS A 75 5.47 11.57 7.49
C LYS A 75 6.65 11.40 6.53
N ASN A 76 7.38 10.28 6.58
CA ASN A 76 8.53 10.07 5.71
C ASN A 76 8.09 9.86 4.26
N PHE A 77 7.00 9.13 4.02
CA PHE A 77 6.40 8.99 2.71
C PHE A 77 5.99 10.35 2.14
N ARG A 78 5.24 11.13 2.93
CA ARG A 78 4.67 12.42 2.51
C ARG A 78 5.73 13.50 2.28
N ASP A 79 6.69 13.62 3.19
CA ASP A 79 7.61 14.76 3.22
C ASP A 79 8.91 14.49 2.45
N ASN A 80 9.33 13.22 2.32
CA ASN A 80 10.57 12.85 1.64
C ASN A 80 10.31 12.15 0.31
N PHE A 81 9.71 10.96 0.34
CA PHE A 81 9.58 10.12 -0.86
C PHE A 81 8.69 10.77 -1.93
N ALA A 82 7.47 11.13 -1.57
CA ALA A 82 6.49 11.65 -2.53
C ALA A 82 6.84 13.05 -3.05
N ASN A 83 7.61 13.84 -2.30
CA ASN A 83 8.13 15.13 -2.75
C ASN A 83 9.32 15.00 -3.72
N SER A 84 9.96 13.83 -3.76
CA SER A 84 11.14 13.56 -4.60
C SER A 84 10.79 12.92 -5.94
N VAL A 85 9.50 12.71 -6.23
CA VAL A 85 9.00 12.17 -7.50
C VAL A 85 8.21 13.23 -8.26
N PRO A 86 8.12 13.14 -9.61
CA PRO A 86 7.37 14.10 -10.40
C PRO A 86 5.87 14.13 -10.05
N ALA A 87 5.19 15.21 -10.44
CA ALA A 87 3.74 15.26 -10.37
C ALA A 87 3.10 14.14 -11.21
N ASN A 88 1.94 13.64 -10.78
CA ASN A 88 1.18 12.58 -11.43
C ASN A 88 1.97 11.29 -11.70
N SER A 89 2.99 11.00 -10.89
CA SER A 89 3.85 9.82 -11.03
C SER A 89 3.41 8.64 -10.17
N LEU A 90 2.69 8.87 -9.08
CA LEU A 90 2.27 7.82 -8.14
C LEU A 90 0.86 7.31 -8.42
N LEU A 91 0.72 5.98 -8.48
CA LEU A 91 -0.54 5.25 -8.50
C LEU A 91 -0.69 4.50 -7.17
N MET A 92 -1.84 4.64 -6.50
CA MET A 92 -1.95 4.39 -5.05
C MET A 92 -3.24 3.68 -4.62
N ARG A 93 -3.87 2.85 -5.47
CA ARG A 93 -5.12 2.14 -5.09
C ARG A 93 -4.90 1.12 -3.97
N ASN A 94 -4.98 1.57 -2.72
CA ASN A 94 -4.72 0.80 -1.51
C ASN A 94 -5.91 0.83 -0.53
N SER A 95 -5.78 0.13 0.60
CA SER A 95 -6.82 0.00 1.63
C SER A 95 -6.70 1.07 2.72
N PHE A 96 -6.91 2.33 2.37
CA PHE A 96 -6.78 3.47 3.29
C PHE A 96 -7.78 3.42 4.45
N HIS A 97 -7.34 3.86 5.63
CA HIS A 97 -8.14 3.97 6.86
C HIS A 97 -8.56 5.42 7.10
N CYS A 98 -9.80 5.69 7.52
CA CYS A 98 -10.26 7.04 7.79
C CYS A 98 -10.81 7.14 9.21
N ASP A 99 -9.96 7.55 10.15
CA ASP A 99 -10.27 7.75 11.57
C ASP A 99 -9.61 9.03 12.10
N CYS A 100 -9.66 9.24 13.41
CA CYS A 100 -9.05 10.40 14.06
C CYS A 100 -7.53 10.56 13.82
N ASN A 101 -6.81 9.48 13.47
CA ASN A 101 -5.38 9.51 13.17
C ASN A 101 -5.08 9.83 11.69
N SER A 102 -6.11 9.81 10.85
CA SER A 102 -5.98 9.88 9.40
C SER A 102 -5.94 11.30 8.84
N ALA A 103 -6.24 12.30 9.68
CA ALA A 103 -6.45 13.68 9.25
C ALA A 103 -5.25 14.26 8.48
N ASP A 104 -4.03 14.04 8.98
CA ASP A 104 -2.81 14.61 8.39
C ASP A 104 -2.54 14.07 6.99
N TYR A 105 -2.63 12.75 6.81
CA TYR A 105 -2.32 12.14 5.52
C TYR A 105 -3.43 12.40 4.50
N ILE A 106 -4.70 12.44 4.92
CA ILE A 106 -5.81 12.81 4.04
C ILE A 106 -5.66 14.27 3.60
N GLN A 107 -5.27 15.16 4.52
CA GLN A 107 -5.02 16.57 4.19
C GLN A 107 -3.86 16.71 3.19
N TRP A 108 -2.81 15.91 3.34
CA TRP A 108 -1.71 15.87 2.36
C TRP A 108 -2.16 15.31 0.99
N ILE A 109 -2.99 14.26 0.95
CA ILE A 109 -3.53 13.73 -0.32
C ILE A 109 -4.29 14.81 -1.09
N ARG A 110 -5.02 15.70 -0.39
CA ARG A 110 -5.73 16.82 -1.03
C ARG A 110 -4.77 17.79 -1.71
N SER A 111 -3.68 18.16 -1.05
CA SER A 111 -2.75 19.18 -1.52
C SER A 111 -1.69 18.68 -2.51
N THR A 112 -1.32 17.40 -2.44
CA THR A 112 -0.25 16.85 -3.28
C THR A 112 -0.65 16.75 -4.75
N ASN A 113 0.30 16.97 -5.65
CA ASN A 113 0.17 16.67 -7.07
C ASN A 113 0.92 15.39 -7.47
N ALA A 114 1.55 14.69 -6.53
CA ALA A 114 2.32 13.48 -6.83
C ALA A 114 1.42 12.29 -7.25
N ILE A 115 0.24 12.18 -6.65
CA ILE A 115 -0.70 11.07 -6.88
C ILE A 115 -1.62 11.38 -8.06
N ARG A 116 -1.49 10.59 -9.14
CA ARG A 116 -2.25 10.76 -10.39
C ARG A 116 -3.76 10.60 -10.19
N GLU A 117 -4.15 9.65 -9.34
CA GLU A 117 -5.55 9.22 -9.19
C GLU A 117 -6.13 9.58 -7.81
N LYS A 118 -5.65 10.67 -7.18
CA LYS A 118 -6.05 11.04 -5.81
C LYS A 118 -7.56 11.21 -5.63
N ASN A 119 -8.28 11.64 -6.67
CA ASN A 119 -9.72 11.92 -6.63
C ASN A 119 -10.61 10.67 -6.55
N ILE A 120 -10.06 9.48 -6.81
CA ILE A 120 -10.80 8.22 -6.76
C ILE A 120 -10.38 7.32 -5.60
N LEU A 121 -9.43 7.75 -4.76
CA LEU A 121 -9.04 7.00 -3.58
C LEU A 121 -10.16 7.07 -2.54
N THR A 122 -10.48 5.93 -1.92
CA THR A 122 -11.60 5.78 -0.97
C THR A 122 -11.15 5.24 0.37
N CYS A 123 -11.87 5.59 1.43
CA CYS A 123 -11.73 4.97 2.74
C CYS A 123 -12.19 3.51 2.68
N SER A 124 -11.28 2.56 2.84
CA SER A 124 -11.62 1.14 2.91
C SER A 124 -12.19 0.73 4.27
N ARG A 125 -11.67 1.36 5.33
CA ARG A 125 -12.15 1.25 6.72
C ARG A 125 -12.25 2.65 7.28
N ALA A 126 -13.24 2.90 8.14
CA ALA A 126 -13.42 4.22 8.72
C ALA A 126 -14.05 4.19 10.10
N SER A 127 -13.72 5.20 10.91
CA SER A 127 -14.41 5.54 12.14
C SER A 127 -14.78 7.03 12.09
N PRO A 128 -16.08 7.37 12.08
CA PRO A 128 -17.22 6.45 12.12
C PRO A 128 -17.45 5.66 10.82
N ILE A 129 -18.14 4.52 10.93
CA ILE A 129 -18.30 3.51 9.85
C ILE A 129 -18.98 4.05 8.58
N ASN A 130 -19.78 5.11 8.69
CA ASN A 130 -20.49 5.71 7.57
C ASN A 130 -19.56 6.37 6.53
N PHE A 131 -18.27 6.56 6.85
CA PHE A 131 -17.28 7.05 5.88
C PHE A 131 -16.61 5.94 5.06
N VAL A 132 -16.91 4.66 5.31
CA VAL A 132 -16.46 3.57 4.42
C VAL A 132 -16.98 3.81 2.99
N GLY A 133 -16.09 3.70 2.02
CA GLY A 133 -16.37 3.97 0.60
C GLY A 133 -16.33 5.45 0.21
N SER A 134 -16.25 6.38 1.17
CA SER A 134 -16.14 7.81 0.87
C SER A 134 -14.78 8.13 0.22
N ARG A 135 -14.77 9.05 -0.74
CA ARG A 135 -13.52 9.53 -1.36
C ARG A 135 -12.69 10.29 -0.33
N LEU A 136 -11.40 9.99 -0.20
CA LEU A 136 -10.52 10.62 0.80
C LEU A 136 -10.57 12.15 0.69
N VAL A 137 -10.56 12.67 -0.53
CA VAL A 137 -10.59 14.11 -0.79
C VAL A 137 -11.88 14.79 -0.29
N GLU A 138 -12.98 14.06 -0.12
CA GLU A 138 -14.30 14.57 0.27
C GLU A 138 -14.61 14.38 1.78
N VAL A 139 -13.81 13.60 2.52
CA VAL A 139 -14.10 13.27 3.94
C VAL A 139 -13.95 14.49 4.87
N PRO A 140 -14.99 14.88 5.64
CA PRO A 140 -14.87 15.97 6.60
C PRO A 140 -14.00 15.55 7.80
N LEU A 141 -12.75 16.04 7.85
CA LEU A 141 -11.75 15.60 8.83
C LEU A 141 -12.18 15.78 10.30
N HIS A 142 -12.92 16.85 10.61
CA HIS A 142 -13.43 17.13 11.95
C HIS A 142 -14.54 16.16 12.42
N LYS A 143 -15.07 15.31 11.52
CA LYS A 143 -16.06 14.28 11.85
C LYS A 143 -15.45 12.89 12.01
N LEU A 144 -14.16 12.73 11.74
CA LEU A 144 -13.46 11.50 11.99
C LEU A 144 -13.25 11.31 13.50
N ASP A 145 -13.44 10.09 13.98
CA ASP A 145 -13.20 9.71 15.36
C ASP A 145 -12.46 8.37 15.43
N CYS A 146 -12.19 7.86 16.62
CA CYS A 146 -11.54 6.56 16.82
C CYS A 146 -12.37 5.65 17.72
N LYS A 147 -13.70 5.73 17.61
CA LYS A 147 -14.62 4.92 18.44
C LYS A 147 -14.75 3.48 17.93
N THR A 148 -14.48 3.24 16.64
CA THR A 148 -14.54 1.91 16.02
C THR A 148 -13.13 1.41 15.73
N SER A 149 -12.81 0.20 16.16
CA SER A 149 -11.53 -0.43 15.82
C SER A 149 -11.46 -0.71 14.33
N LEU A 150 -10.43 -0.18 13.66
CA LEU A 150 -10.19 -0.44 12.24
C LEU A 150 -9.34 -1.70 12.01
N THR A 151 -8.80 -2.33 13.06
CA THR A 151 -7.96 -3.53 12.94
C THR A 151 -8.75 -4.83 13.14
N SER A 152 -9.95 -4.77 13.73
CA SER A 152 -10.80 -5.96 13.84
C SER A 152 -11.33 -6.33 12.45
N SER A 153 -10.96 -7.51 11.98
CA SER A 153 -11.73 -8.21 10.96
C SER A 153 -13.13 -8.40 11.50
N SER A 154 -14.15 -7.92 10.80
CA SER A 154 -15.53 -8.22 11.12
C SER A 154 -15.77 -9.72 10.94
N THR A 155 -15.51 -10.51 11.99
CA THR A 155 -16.30 -11.72 12.21
C THR A 155 -17.69 -11.24 12.62
N GLY A 156 -18.50 -10.88 11.63
CA GLY A 156 -19.94 -10.88 11.79
C GLY A 156 -20.34 -12.32 12.06
N LEU A 157 -20.55 -12.65 13.33
CA LEU A 157 -21.37 -13.77 13.79
C LEU A 157 -22.13 -13.26 15.01
N ASP A 158 -23.13 -12.44 14.71
CA ASP A 158 -24.37 -12.51 15.47
C ASP A 158 -25.01 -13.85 15.09
N SER A 159 -24.86 -14.86 15.94
CA SER A 159 -25.60 -16.13 15.87
C SER A 159 -25.38 -16.90 17.18
N GLY A 160 -26.40 -16.91 18.04
CA GLY A 160 -26.59 -18.07 18.91
C GLY A 160 -26.74 -19.31 18.01
N ALA A 161 -25.71 -20.15 17.94
CA ALA A 161 -25.78 -21.44 17.27
C ALA A 161 -24.71 -22.38 17.83
N ASN A 162 -25.17 -23.57 18.21
CA ASN A 162 -24.46 -24.67 18.85
C ASN A 162 -23.13 -25.05 18.19
N LEU A 163 -22.11 -25.29 19.00
CA LEU A 163 -20.92 -26.03 18.59
C LEU A 163 -21.31 -27.49 18.27
N PHE A 164 -21.37 -27.84 16.99
CA PHE A 164 -21.19 -29.22 16.55
C PHE A 164 -19.81 -29.36 15.91
N TYR A 165 -18.90 -29.98 16.64
CA TYR A 165 -17.61 -30.44 16.12
C TYR A 165 -17.85 -31.52 15.07
N LEU A 166 -17.53 -31.24 13.80
CA LEU A 166 -17.39 -32.27 12.78
C LEU A 166 -15.96 -32.84 12.85
N LEU A 167 -15.85 -34.01 13.49
CA LEU A 167 -14.67 -34.88 13.42
C LEU A 167 -14.51 -35.41 11.98
N VAL A 168 -13.46 -34.95 11.28
CA VAL A 168 -13.00 -35.59 10.05
C VAL A 168 -12.06 -36.72 10.45
N LEU A 169 -12.53 -37.97 10.36
CA LEU A 169 -11.70 -39.16 10.48
C LEU A 169 -10.89 -39.32 9.20
N PHE A 170 -9.56 -39.14 9.30
CA PHE A 170 -8.62 -39.57 8.27
C PHE A 170 -8.44 -41.09 8.36
N VAL A 171 -8.93 -41.82 7.36
CA VAL A 171 -8.53 -43.22 7.16
C VAL A 171 -7.27 -43.22 6.29
N THR A 172 -6.11 -43.39 6.91
CA THR A 172 -4.87 -43.67 6.19
C THR A 172 -4.84 -45.15 5.83
N SER A 173 -4.81 -45.44 4.53
CA SER A 173 -4.40 -46.73 4.00
C SER A 173 -2.91 -46.95 4.27
N SER A 174 -2.51 -48.13 4.78
CA SER A 174 -1.31 -48.87 4.34
C SER A 174 -1.12 -50.19 5.13
N LEU A 175 -0.92 -51.27 4.35
CA LEU A 175 -0.07 -52.46 4.62
C LEU A 175 -0.56 -53.48 5.67
N ILE A 176 -1.07 -54.62 5.21
CA ILE A 176 -0.34 -55.89 4.94
C ILE A 176 -1.14 -56.68 3.89
#